data_AF-A0A293MK11-F1
#
_entry.id   AF-A0A293MK11-F1
#
_cell.length_a   1.000
_cell.length_b   1.000
_cell.length_c   1.000
_cell.angle_alpha   90.00
_cell.angle_beta   90.00
_cell.angle_gamma   90.00
#
_symmetry.space_group_name_H-M   'P 1'
#
loop_
_entity.id
_entity.type
_entity.pdbx_description
1 polymer ?
#
loop_
_entity_poly.entity_id
_entity_poly.type
_entity_poly.pdbx_seq_one_letter_code
_entity_poly.pdbx_strand_id
1 'polypeptide(L)'
;MRSHLKEDYAHVAELHLDGSISRKEATFYFFRMHDFDDNGLLDGLELLAAMGHHETKKSGEPITFNERVEGVDFTLEYDKDQDGFLSYGEMQDLQSEAEKQEKAG
;
A
#
# COMPACT_ATOMS: atom_id res chain seq x y z
N MET A 1 -2.26 -20.32 7.98
CA MET A 1 -1.23 -19.26 7.94
C MET A 1 -1.77 -17.98 7.27
N ARG A 2 -3.03 -17.58 7.51
CA ARG A 2 -3.63 -16.33 6.98
C ARG A 2 -4.15 -15.40 8.09
N SER A 3 -4.07 -15.85 9.33
CA SER A 3 -4.73 -15.23 10.49
C SER A 3 -3.89 -14.13 11.13
N HIS A 4 -2.55 -14.25 11.10
CA HIS A 4 -1.65 -13.30 11.79
C HIS A 4 -1.41 -12.00 11.01
N LEU A 5 -1.33 -12.05 9.68
CA LEU A 5 -1.11 -10.84 8.86
C LEU A 5 -2.21 -9.79 9.01
N LYS A 6 -3.47 -10.22 9.20
CA LYS A 6 -4.60 -9.29 9.40
C LYS A 6 -4.54 -8.60 10.76
N GLU A 7 -4.11 -9.31 11.79
CA GLU A 7 -3.94 -8.76 13.14
C GLU A 7 -2.78 -7.75 13.16
N ASP A 8 -1.67 -8.07 12.50
CA ASP A 8 -0.51 -7.18 12.38
C ASP A 8 -0.85 -5.90 11.58
N TYR A 9 -1.67 -6.01 10.52
CA TYR A 9 -2.09 -4.85 9.71
C TYR A 9 -3.01 -3.89 10.48
N ALA A 10 -4.03 -4.44 11.14
CA ALA A 10 -4.93 -3.66 11.98
C ALA A 10 -4.13 -2.94 13.08
N HIS A 11 -3.14 -3.62 13.65
CA HIS A 11 -2.26 -3.04 14.65
C HIS A 11 -1.40 -1.91 14.10
N VAL A 12 -0.78 -2.05 12.92
CA VAL A 12 0.00 -0.97 12.29
C VAL A 12 -0.88 0.21 11.90
N ALA A 13 -2.09 -0.04 11.36
CA ALA A 13 -3.04 1.01 11.03
C ALA A 13 -3.53 1.75 12.29
N GLU A 14 -3.81 1.04 13.38
CA GLU A 14 -4.13 1.62 14.68
C GLU A 14 -2.98 2.45 15.24
N LEU A 15 -1.74 1.96 15.17
CA LEU A 15 -0.55 2.70 15.61
C LEU A 15 -0.34 3.98 14.79
N HIS A 16 -0.67 3.98 13.50
CA HIS A 16 -0.61 5.18 12.68
C HIS A 16 -1.70 6.18 13.07
N LEU A 17 -2.93 5.72 13.31
CA LEU A 17 -4.06 6.55 13.73
C LEU A 17 -3.86 7.14 15.14
N ASP A 18 -3.18 6.41 16.03
CA ASP A 18 -2.79 6.87 17.37
C ASP A 18 -1.56 7.82 17.35
N GLY A 19 -0.94 8.01 16.18
CA GLY A 19 0.27 8.83 16.04
C GLY A 19 1.52 8.20 16.65
N SER A 20 1.43 6.93 17.06
CA SER A 20 2.52 6.13 17.61
C SER A 20 3.57 5.77 16.56
N ILE A 21 3.22 5.77 15.26
CA ILE A 21 4.16 5.63 14.15
C ILE A 21 3.99 6.74 13.11
N SER A 22 5.12 7.18 12.55
CA SER A 22 5.15 8.14 11.44
C SER A 22 4.58 7.54 10.16
N ARG A 23 4.20 8.39 9.21
CA ARG A 23 3.74 7.95 7.89
C ARG A 23 4.79 7.11 7.16
N LYS A 24 6.08 7.42 7.32
CA LYS A 24 7.20 6.66 6.76
C LYS A 24 7.30 5.25 7.35
N GLU A 25 7.10 5.12 8.66
CA GLU A 25 7.08 3.83 9.34
C GLU A 25 5.86 3.01 8.90
N ALA A 26 4.68 3.62 8.81
CA ALA A 26 3.48 2.96 8.29
C ALA A 26 3.69 2.44 6.85
N THR A 27 4.30 3.24 5.97
CA THR A 27 4.67 2.81 4.60
C THR A 27 5.69 1.67 4.60
N PHE A 28 6.69 1.71 5.48
CA PHE A 28 7.66 0.64 5.61
C PHE A 28 7.02 -0.67 6.08
N TYR A 29 6.13 -0.62 7.08
CA TYR A 29 5.39 -1.79 7.53
C TYR A 29 4.46 -2.33 6.44
N PHE A 30 3.77 -1.44 5.72
CA PHE A 30 2.95 -1.83 4.56
C PHE A 30 3.79 -2.58 3.53
N PHE A 31 4.94 -2.03 3.17
CA PHE A 31 5.87 -2.63 2.22
C PHE A 31 6.30 -4.03 2.66
N ARG A 32 6.84 -4.14 3.88
CA ARG A 32 7.33 -5.42 4.42
C ARG A 32 6.26 -6.48 4.64
N MET A 33 5.01 -6.08 4.80
CA MET A 33 3.91 -7.02 4.99
C MET A 33 3.41 -7.63 3.68
N HIS A 34 3.58 -6.92 2.57
CA HIS A 34 3.06 -7.33 1.26
C HIS A 34 4.14 -7.87 0.31
N ASP A 35 5.41 -7.64 0.63
CA ASP A 35 6.59 -8.31 0.03
C ASP A 35 6.61 -9.78 0.52
N PHE A 36 5.85 -10.64 -0.17
CA PHE A 36 5.58 -12.02 0.24
C PHE A 36 6.72 -12.97 -0.09
N ASP A 37 7.51 -12.65 -1.11
CA ASP A 37 8.68 -13.43 -1.52
C ASP A 37 10.01 -12.89 -0.95
N ASP A 38 9.96 -11.80 -0.17
CA ASP A 38 11.09 -11.16 0.53
C ASP A 38 12.21 -10.73 -0.43
N ASN A 39 11.85 -10.30 -1.64
CA ASN A 39 12.77 -9.80 -2.65
C ASN A 39 13.09 -8.30 -2.47
N GLY A 40 12.37 -7.61 -1.58
CA GLY A 40 12.55 -6.18 -1.32
C GLY A 40 11.98 -5.29 -2.42
N LEU A 41 10.98 -5.78 -3.15
CA LEU A 41 10.21 -5.14 -4.21
C LEU A 41 8.73 -5.54 -4.05
N LEU A 42 7.81 -4.75 -4.61
CA LEU A 42 6.40 -5.11 -4.68
C LEU A 42 5.95 -5.28 -6.12
N ASP A 43 5.47 -6.46 -6.46
CA ASP A 43 4.89 -6.73 -7.78
C ASP A 43 3.38 -6.40 -7.83
N GLY A 44 2.82 -6.38 -9.04
CA GLY A 44 1.40 -6.10 -9.26
C GLY A 44 0.44 -7.08 -8.55
N LEU A 45 0.83 -8.34 -8.33
CA LEU A 45 0.02 -9.32 -7.60
C LEU A 45 0.05 -9.08 -6.09
N GLU A 46 1.20 -8.68 -5.56
CA GLU A 46 1.39 -8.27 -4.16
C GLU A 46 0.57 -7.03 -3.84
N LEU A 47 0.62 -6.02 -4.71
CA LEU A 47 -0.22 -4.82 -4.63
C LEU A 47 -1.71 -5.16 -4.75
N LEU A 48 -2.08 -6.05 -5.68
CA LEU A 48 -3.47 -6.48 -5.85
C LEU A 48 -4.01 -7.22 -4.62
N ALA A 49 -3.16 -8.04 -3.98
CA ALA A 49 -3.47 -8.72 -2.74
C ALA A 49 -3.65 -7.71 -1.59
N ALA A 50 -2.80 -6.68 -1.52
CA ALA A 50 -2.89 -5.59 -0.56
C ALA A 50 -4.23 -4.84 -0.68
N MET A 51 -4.63 -4.48 -1.91
CA MET A 51 -5.90 -3.79 -2.17
C MET A 51 -7.13 -4.66 -1.90
N GLY A 52 -6.97 -5.99 -1.94
CA GLY A 52 -8.02 -6.95 -1.61
C GLY A 52 -8.35 -7.02 -0.13
N HIS A 53 -7.48 -6.52 0.75
CA HIS A 53 -7.62 -6.70 2.19
C HIS A 53 -8.59 -5.73 2.86
N HIS A 54 -8.83 -4.53 2.32
CA HIS A 54 -9.38 -3.46 3.16
C HIS A 54 -10.28 -2.40 2.54
N GLU A 55 -10.85 -2.62 1.37
CA GLU A 55 -11.66 -1.55 0.78
C GLU A 55 -13.12 -1.97 0.58
N THR A 56 -13.96 -1.58 1.53
CA THR A 56 -15.34 -1.24 1.21
C THR A 56 -15.36 0.23 0.81
N LYS A 57 -15.97 0.55 -0.31
CA LYS A 57 -16.25 1.93 -0.73
C LYS A 57 -16.90 2.69 0.42
N LYS A 58 -16.84 4.03 0.38
CA LYS A 58 -17.60 4.89 1.31
C LYS A 58 -19.12 4.58 1.29
N SER A 59 -19.63 3.95 0.23
CA SER A 59 -21.01 3.45 0.10
C SER A 59 -21.28 2.14 0.85
N GLY A 60 -20.27 1.50 1.44
CA GLY A 60 -20.36 0.17 2.06
C GLY A 60 -20.29 -0.99 1.06
N GLU A 61 -20.19 -0.71 -0.24
CA GLU A 61 -20.04 -1.74 -1.25
C GLU A 61 -18.59 -2.26 -1.31
N PRO A 62 -18.38 -3.56 -1.57
CA PRO A 62 -17.04 -4.08 -1.78
C PRO A 62 -16.40 -3.43 -3.02
N ILE A 63 -15.11 -3.08 -2.93
CA ILE A 63 -14.35 -2.70 -4.13
C ILE A 63 -14.27 -3.89 -5.07
N THR A 64 -14.62 -3.65 -6.34
CA THR A 64 -14.59 -4.67 -7.39
C THR A 64 -13.17 -5.06 -7.75
N PHE A 65 -13.00 -6.21 -8.40
CA PHE A 65 -11.68 -6.61 -8.87
C PHE A 65 -11.05 -5.57 -9.82
N ASN A 66 -11.84 -5.02 -10.76
CA ASN A 66 -11.35 -4.03 -11.71
C ASN A 66 -10.87 -2.75 -11.04
N GLU A 67 -11.59 -2.26 -10.03
CA GLU A 67 -11.16 -1.07 -9.28
C GLU A 67 -9.87 -1.30 -8.51
N ARG A 68 -9.62 -2.53 -8.03
CA ARG A 68 -8.31 -2.88 -7.47
C ARG A 68 -7.23 -2.91 -8.53
N VAL A 69 -7.52 -3.45 -9.71
CA VAL A 69 -6.57 -3.43 -10.84
C VAL A 69 -6.24 -1.99 -11.24
N GLU A 70 -7.23 -1.12 -11.34
CA GLU A 70 -7.01 0.31 -11.61
C GLU A 70 -6.13 0.98 -10.54
N GLY A 71 -6.32 0.62 -9.27
CA GLY A 71 -5.44 1.08 -8.19
C GLY A 71 -4.01 0.57 -8.32
N VAL A 72 -3.83 -0.70 -8.69
CA VAL A 72 -2.50 -1.28 -8.94
C VAL A 72 -1.83 -0.58 -10.11
N ASP A 73 -2.54 -0.42 -11.23
CA ASP A 73 -2.04 0.27 -12.41
C ASP A 73 -1.60 1.70 -12.08
N PHE A 74 -2.42 2.44 -11.31
CA PHE A 74 -2.07 3.78 -10.83
C PHE A 74 -0.81 3.77 -9.95
N THR A 75 -0.66 2.78 -9.09
CA THR A 75 0.51 2.68 -8.20
C THR A 75 1.77 2.39 -9.03
N LEU A 76 1.67 1.52 -10.03
CA LEU A 76 2.77 1.19 -10.95
C LEU A 76 3.13 2.35 -11.90
N GLU A 77 2.37 3.45 -11.99
CA GLU A 77 2.84 4.66 -12.70
C GLU A 77 4.10 5.27 -12.04
N TYR A 78 4.41 4.87 -10.81
CA TYR A 78 5.57 5.31 -10.04
C TYR A 78 6.76 4.34 -10.13
N ASP A 79 6.62 3.23 -10.86
CA ASP A 79 7.74 2.37 -11.29
C ASP A 79 8.57 3.17 -12.30
N LYS A 80 9.72 3.70 -11.85
CA LYS A 80 10.53 4.65 -12.60
C LYS A 80 11.49 3.96 -13.55
N ASP A 81 11.99 2.80 -13.16
CA ASP A 81 12.90 2.01 -13.99
C ASP A 81 12.16 1.00 -14.89
N GLN A 82 10.83 0.92 -14.76
CA GLN A 82 9.91 0.12 -15.56
C GLN A 82 10.24 -1.37 -15.49
N ASP A 83 10.69 -1.84 -14.33
CA ASP A 83 11.06 -3.24 -14.10
C ASP A 83 9.84 -4.14 -13.78
N GLY A 84 8.66 -3.54 -13.59
CA GLY A 84 7.41 -4.20 -13.25
C GLY A 84 7.19 -4.33 -11.74
N PHE A 85 8.04 -3.70 -10.93
CA PHE A 85 7.99 -3.71 -9.48
C PHE A 85 8.01 -2.28 -8.92
N LEU A 86 7.69 -2.17 -7.63
CA LEU A 86 7.93 -0.97 -6.85
C LEU A 86 8.94 -1.25 -5.76
N SER A 87 10.06 -0.55 -5.80
CA SER A 87 10.99 -0.51 -4.68
C SER A 87 10.45 0.38 -3.55
N TYR A 88 11.00 0.19 -2.34
CA TYR A 88 10.71 1.08 -1.22
C TYR A 88 11.09 2.55 -1.53
N GLY A 89 12.12 2.77 -2.35
CA GLY A 89 12.52 4.11 -2.80
C GLY A 89 11.44 4.78 -3.65
N GLU A 90 10.87 4.06 -4.60
CA GLU A 90 9.78 4.56 -5.46
C GLU A 90 8.49 4.78 -4.69
N MET A 91 8.19 3.91 -3.72
CA MET A 91 7.08 4.13 -2.78
C MET A 91 7.24 5.41 -1.95
N GLN A 92 8.46 5.79 -1.57
CA GLN A 92 8.69 7.06 -0.88
C GLN A 92 8.42 8.26 -1.78
N ASP A 93 8.73 8.15 -3.07
CA ASP A 93 8.43 9.21 -4.04
C ASP A 93 6.92 9.39 -4.21
N LEU A 94 6.17 8.29 -4.35
CA LEU A 94 4.70 8.28 -4.34
C LEU A 94 4.14 8.99 -3.09
N GLN A 95 4.67 8.66 -1.91
CA GLN A 95 4.27 9.27 -0.65
C GLN A 95 4.56 10.78 -0.63
N SER A 96 5.73 11.19 -1.12
CA SER A 96 6.12 12.59 -1.15
C SER A 96 5.25 13.44 -2.09
N GLU A 97 4.78 12.86 -3.20
CA GLU A 97 3.82 13.50 -4.11
C GLU A 97 2.42 13.60 -3.47
N ALA A 98 1.95 12.56 -2.79
CA ALA A 98 0.69 12.59 -2.06
C ALA A 98 0.69 13.67 -0.95
N GLU A 99 1.79 13.81 -0.20
CA GLU A 99 1.94 14.84 0.84
C GLU A 99 1.96 16.27 0.26
N LYS A 100 2.50 16.49 -0.94
CA LYS A 100 2.44 17.78 -1.62
C LYS A 100 1.00 18.14 -2.02
N GLN A 101 0.22 17.16 -2.47
CA GLN A 101 -1.18 17.36 -2.85
C GLN A 101 -2.07 17.64 -1.63
N GLU A 102 -1.86 16.97 -0.49
CA GLU A 102 -2.60 17.26 0.75
C GLU A 102 -2.32 18.65 1.33
N LYS A 103 -1.11 19.20 1.15
CA LYS A 103 -0.75 20.55 1.62
C LYS A 103 -1.16 21.68 0.66
N ALA A 104 -1.52 21.34 -0.57
CA ALA A 104 -1.91 22.30 -1.61
C ALA A 104 -3.43 22.53 -1.69
N GLY A 105 -4.24 21.71 -1.01
CA GLY A 105 -5.69 21.87 -0.85
C GLY A 105 -6.08 22.53 0.47
#